data_AF-A0A2J7PD36-F1
#
_entry.id   AF-A0A2J7PD36-F1
#
_cell.length_a   1.000
_cell.length_b   1.000
_cell.length_c   1.000
_cell.angle_alpha   90.00
_cell.angle_beta   90.00
_cell.angle_gamma   90.00
#
_symmetry.space_group_name_H-M   'P 1'
#
loop_
_entity.id
_entity.type
_entity.pdbx_description
1 polymer ?
#
loop_
_entity_poly.entity_id
_entity_poly.type
_entity_poly.pdbx_seq_one_letter_code
_entity_poly.pdbx_strand_id
1 'polypeptide(L)'
;LADIVRAKLIGEARVFINGRDHLAGENVRYEELKAALVDRFSEKLPERYHYNQLHEAAQGREETPIQFLDRCRALSQKTVRKSADPTEQRILREEAETRLLTGFVYGLRGETGHELRIRNPDTIEQALAMATVISNANKKETRHKEHAAFAVQRDEWYSAEARKNGPPRRRDRQPWKTPVQRFQERAGRDRERVRAPLICYDCGQPGHIARHCKAGRNPTARREKNSPN
;
A
#
# COMPACT_ATOMS: atom_id res chain seq x y z
N LEU A 1 -11.33 -31.51 42.34
CA LEU A 1 -11.02 -30.48 41.31
C LEU A 1 -9.98 -29.47 41.79
N ALA A 2 -10.07 -28.95 43.02
CA ALA A 2 -9.09 -28.03 43.60
C ALA A 2 -7.63 -28.55 43.56
N ASP A 3 -7.41 -29.84 43.87
CA ASP A 3 -6.06 -30.41 43.91
C ASP A 3 -5.45 -30.57 42.50
N ILE A 4 -6.30 -30.84 41.49
CA ILE A 4 -5.88 -30.85 40.08
C ILE A 4 -5.42 -29.45 39.65
N VAL A 5 -6.14 -28.40 40.07
CA VAL A 5 -5.73 -27.02 39.79
C VAL A 5 -4.38 -26.75 40.44
N ARG A 6 -4.21 -27.06 41.73
CA ARG A 6 -2.95 -26.87 42.45
C ARG A 6 -1.77 -27.60 41.78
N ALA A 7 -1.97 -28.84 41.34
CA ALA A 7 -0.95 -29.60 40.62
C ALA A 7 -0.54 -28.96 39.28
N LYS A 8 -1.44 -28.21 38.63
CA LYS A 8 -1.18 -27.50 37.37
C LYS A 8 -0.59 -26.10 37.56
N LEU A 9 -0.57 -25.54 38.77
CA LEU A 9 -0.01 -24.22 39.01
C LEU A 9 1.52 -24.28 39.01
N ILE A 10 2.13 -23.38 38.24
CA ILE A 10 3.58 -23.20 38.13
C ILE A 10 3.93 -21.72 38.35
N GLY A 11 5.20 -21.45 38.71
CA GLY A 11 5.72 -20.09 38.87
C GLY A 11 4.95 -19.24 39.88
N GLU A 12 4.71 -17.98 39.53
CA GLU A 12 4.07 -16.98 40.40
C GLU A 12 2.66 -17.39 40.87
N ALA A 13 1.90 -18.11 40.04
CA ALA A 13 0.55 -18.54 40.41
C ALA A 13 0.56 -19.57 41.55
N ARG A 14 1.58 -20.45 41.59
CA ARG A 14 1.77 -21.41 42.68
C ARG A 14 2.20 -20.71 43.97
N VAL A 15 3.13 -19.75 43.87
CA VAL A 15 3.59 -18.94 45.01
C VAL A 15 2.42 -18.16 45.61
N PHE A 16 1.56 -17.57 44.77
CA PHE A 16 0.38 -16.82 45.20
C PHE A 16 -0.59 -17.66 46.04
N ILE A 17 -0.91 -18.88 45.60
CA ILE A 17 -1.83 -19.76 46.34
C ILE A 17 -1.18 -20.26 47.63
N ASN A 18 0.09 -20.67 47.59
CA ASN A 18 0.80 -21.18 48.77
C ASN A 18 1.04 -20.09 49.83
N GLY A 19 1.13 -18.82 49.43
CA GLY A 19 1.31 -17.69 50.35
C GLY A 19 0.03 -17.23 51.05
N ARG A 20 -1.13 -17.84 50.77
CA ARG A 20 -2.40 -17.54 51.43
C ARG A 20 -2.91 -18.76 52.17
N ASP A 21 -2.81 -18.75 53.50
CA ASP A 21 -3.17 -19.90 54.36
C ASP A 21 -4.60 -20.42 54.12
N HIS A 22 -5.55 -19.52 53.87
CA HIS A 22 -6.95 -19.88 53.55
C HIS A 22 -7.15 -20.49 52.16
N LEU A 23 -6.20 -20.34 51.23
CA LEU A 23 -6.23 -20.97 49.89
C LEU A 23 -5.30 -22.19 49.80
N ALA A 24 -4.37 -22.33 50.74
CA ALA A 24 -3.45 -23.46 50.86
C ALA A 24 -4.08 -24.69 51.54
N GLY A 25 -5.19 -24.51 52.29
CA GLY A 25 -5.86 -25.59 53.01
C GLY A 25 -6.43 -26.71 52.13
N GLU A 26 -6.59 -27.91 52.68
CA GLU A 26 -7.06 -29.09 51.95
C GLU A 26 -8.54 -28.99 51.50
N ASN A 27 -9.37 -28.20 52.21
CA ASN A 27 -10.82 -28.12 51.98
C ASN A 27 -11.29 -26.93 51.11
N VAL A 28 -10.39 -26.28 50.37
CA VAL A 28 -10.75 -25.09 49.58
C VAL A 28 -11.59 -25.46 48.37
N ARG A 29 -12.74 -24.78 48.20
CA ARG A 29 -13.61 -25.00 47.03
C ARG A 29 -12.93 -24.51 45.76
N TYR A 30 -13.16 -25.22 44.66
CA TYR A 30 -12.66 -24.81 43.34
C TYR A 30 -13.07 -23.39 42.96
N GLU A 31 -14.29 -22.99 43.32
CA GLU A 31 -14.85 -21.66 43.04
C GLU A 31 -14.03 -20.53 43.70
N GLU A 32 -13.57 -20.74 44.94
CA GLU A 32 -12.76 -19.79 45.69
C GLU A 32 -11.35 -19.67 45.09
N LEU A 33 -10.71 -20.79 44.76
CA LEU A 33 -9.43 -20.81 44.05
C LEU A 33 -9.53 -20.11 42.70
N LYS A 34 -10.60 -20.39 41.93
CA LYS A 34 -10.85 -19.76 40.63
C LYS A 34 -11.04 -18.25 40.80
N ALA A 35 -11.86 -17.82 41.75
CA ALA A 35 -12.10 -16.39 42.01
C ALA A 35 -10.80 -15.67 42.39
N ALA A 36 -9.99 -16.24 43.28
CA ALA A 36 -8.72 -15.64 43.70
C ALA A 36 -7.69 -15.55 42.55
N LEU A 37 -7.59 -16.60 41.73
CA LEU A 37 -6.71 -16.60 40.56
C LEU A 37 -7.18 -15.60 39.50
N VAL A 38 -8.49 -15.56 39.22
CA VAL A 38 -9.07 -14.59 38.28
C VAL A 38 -8.87 -13.17 38.79
N ASP A 39 -9.13 -12.86 40.06
CA ASP A 39 -8.92 -11.52 40.62
C ASP A 39 -7.45 -11.06 40.54
N ARG A 40 -6.51 -11.95 40.88
CA ARG A 40 -5.08 -11.61 40.90
C ARG A 40 -4.47 -11.42 39.52
N PHE A 41 -4.88 -12.25 38.56
CA PHE A 41 -4.26 -12.36 37.24
C PHE A 41 -5.12 -11.81 36.10
N SER A 42 -6.34 -11.35 36.39
CA SER A 42 -7.11 -10.58 35.41
C SER A 42 -6.50 -9.21 35.17
N GLU A 43 -6.64 -8.75 33.94
CA GLU A 43 -6.23 -7.40 33.54
C GLU A 43 -7.17 -6.39 34.22
N LYS A 44 -6.61 -5.53 35.08
CA LYS A 44 -7.36 -4.49 35.83
C LYS A 44 -7.54 -3.19 35.06
N LEU A 45 -7.09 -3.16 33.80
CA LEU A 45 -7.13 -1.96 32.99
C LEU A 45 -8.56 -1.70 32.50
N PRO A 46 -9.05 -0.45 32.59
CA PRO A 46 -10.37 -0.11 32.07
C PRO A 46 -10.47 -0.31 30.56
N GLU A 47 -11.65 -0.63 30.04
CA GLU A 47 -11.93 -0.78 28.61
C GLU A 47 -11.42 0.41 27.77
N ARG A 48 -11.68 1.64 28.25
CA ARG A 48 -11.20 2.89 27.62
C ARG A 48 -9.69 2.94 27.39
N TYR A 49 -8.91 2.28 28.23
CA TYR A 49 -7.46 2.23 28.08
C TYR A 49 -7.07 1.41 26.84
N HIS A 50 -7.72 0.27 26.62
CA HIS A 50 -7.52 -0.54 25.41
C HIS A 50 -8.05 0.13 24.15
N TYR A 51 -9.13 0.90 24.27
CA TYR A 51 -9.63 1.74 23.18
C TYR A 51 -8.57 2.76 22.73
N ASN A 52 -7.98 3.50 23.68
CA ASN A 52 -6.92 4.46 23.38
C ASN A 52 -5.68 3.77 22.80
N GLN A 53 -5.28 2.61 23.34
CA GLN A 53 -4.17 1.84 22.78
C GLN A 53 -4.42 1.41 21.33
N LEU A 54 -5.64 0.98 20.99
CA LEU A 54 -5.99 0.62 19.62
C LEU A 54 -6.01 1.85 18.70
N HIS A 55 -6.51 2.98 19.19
CA HIS A 55 -6.56 4.24 18.44
C HIS A 55 -5.17 4.81 18.16
N GLU A 56 -4.27 4.73 19.13
CA GLU A 56 -2.88 5.21 19.03
C GLU A 56 -1.95 4.17 18.38
N ALA A 57 -2.43 2.96 18.12
CA ALA A 57 -1.62 1.90 17.54
C ALA A 57 -1.12 2.31 16.15
N ALA A 58 0.20 2.36 16.01
CA ALA A 58 0.86 2.58 14.73
C ALA A 58 1.66 1.35 14.30
N GLN A 59 1.70 1.13 12.99
CA GLN A 59 2.54 0.10 12.37
C GLN A 59 4.02 0.45 12.59
N GLY A 60 4.79 -0.53 13.09
CA GLY A 60 6.24 -0.42 13.23
C GLY A 60 6.96 -0.29 11.88
N ARG A 61 8.22 0.17 11.89
CA ARG A 61 8.99 0.39 10.64
C ARG A 61 9.23 -0.90 9.84
N GLU A 62 9.55 -1.99 10.53
CA GLU A 62 9.84 -3.30 9.95
C GLU A 62 8.66 -4.28 10.08
N GLU A 63 7.50 -3.78 10.53
CA GLU A 63 6.34 -4.60 10.79
C GLU A 63 5.51 -4.80 9.52
N THR A 64 5.12 -6.04 9.23
CA THR A 64 4.20 -6.32 8.11
C THR A 64 2.77 -5.90 8.43
N PRO A 65 1.94 -5.58 7.42
CA PRO A 65 0.52 -5.28 7.65
C PRO A 65 -0.22 -6.38 8.41
N ILE A 66 0.16 -7.65 8.21
CA ILE A 66 -0.44 -8.80 8.89
C ILE A 66 -0.10 -8.78 10.38
N GLN A 67 1.18 -8.63 10.73
CA GLN A 67 1.62 -8.56 12.13
C GLN A 67 0.98 -7.38 12.86
N PHE A 68 0.88 -6.23 12.19
CA PHE A 68 0.21 -5.07 12.74
C PHE A 68 -1.27 -5.34 13.00
N LEU A 69 -1.96 -5.97 12.04
CA LEU A 69 -3.35 -6.36 12.21
C LEU A 69 -3.55 -7.32 13.39
N ASP A 70 -2.66 -8.30 13.57
CA ASP A 70 -2.76 -9.24 14.68
C ASP A 70 -2.64 -8.54 16.04
N ARG A 71 -1.78 -7.51 16.16
CA ARG A 71 -1.75 -6.65 17.35
C ARG A 71 -3.05 -5.88 17.53
N CYS A 72 -3.58 -5.27 16.47
CA CYS A 72 -4.85 -4.54 16.53
C CYS A 72 -6.01 -5.47 16.93
N ARG A 73 -6.05 -6.71 16.45
CA ARG A 73 -7.06 -7.72 16.83
C ARG A 73 -6.97 -8.06 18.31
N ALA A 74 -5.76 -8.26 18.84
CA ALA A 74 -5.56 -8.51 20.26
C ALA A 74 -6.07 -7.35 21.14
N LEU A 75 -5.87 -6.10 20.71
CA LEU A 75 -6.38 -4.92 21.41
C LEU A 75 -7.91 -4.80 21.30
N SER A 76 -8.47 -5.01 20.10
CA SER A 76 -9.93 -4.95 19.87
C SER A 76 -10.69 -5.98 20.71
N GLN A 77 -10.17 -7.20 20.86
CA GLN A 77 -10.78 -8.22 21.72
C GLN A 77 -10.87 -7.80 23.19
N LYS A 78 -9.91 -7.00 23.67
CA LYS A 78 -9.92 -6.46 25.05
C LYS A 78 -10.91 -5.31 25.24
N THR A 79 -11.35 -4.66 24.16
CA THR A 79 -12.39 -3.63 24.22
C THR A 79 -13.80 -4.19 24.28
N VAL A 80 -14.01 -5.47 23.98
CA VAL A 80 -15.35 -6.07 23.96
C VAL A 80 -15.71 -6.60 25.34
N ARG A 81 -16.69 -5.95 25.99
CA ARG A 81 -17.31 -6.50 27.21
C ARG A 81 -18.11 -7.76 26.90
N LYS A 82 -18.19 -8.67 27.88
CA LYS A 82 -19.02 -9.87 27.80
C LYS A 82 -20.44 -9.55 28.26
N SER A 83 -21.44 -9.80 27.42
CA SER A 83 -22.86 -9.75 27.78
C SER A 83 -23.48 -11.15 27.74
N ALA A 84 -24.49 -11.37 28.57
CA ALA A 84 -25.30 -12.59 28.58
C ALA A 84 -26.31 -12.62 27.42
N ASP A 85 -26.74 -11.46 26.91
CA ASP A 85 -27.63 -11.38 25.75
C ASP A 85 -26.85 -11.59 24.44
N PRO A 86 -27.20 -12.62 23.63
CA PRO A 86 -26.57 -12.86 22.34
C PRO A 86 -26.68 -11.67 21.37
N THR A 87 -27.78 -10.91 21.43
CA THR A 87 -28.01 -9.79 20.51
C THR A 87 -27.09 -8.61 20.87
N GLU A 88 -27.08 -8.21 22.14
CA GLU A 88 -26.17 -7.21 22.65
C GLU A 88 -24.70 -7.60 22.41
N GLN A 89 -24.34 -8.88 22.62
CA GLN A 89 -22.99 -9.38 22.37
C GLN A 89 -22.59 -9.29 20.89
N ARG A 90 -23.53 -9.45 19.96
CA ARG A 90 -23.30 -9.26 18.53
C ARG A 90 -23.04 -7.80 18.19
N ILE A 91 -23.87 -6.88 18.69
CA ILE A 91 -23.72 -5.43 18.47
C ILE A 91 -22.35 -4.95 18.98
N LEU A 92 -21.96 -5.36 20.19
CA LEU A 92 -20.66 -5.01 20.77
C LEU A 92 -19.47 -5.50 19.91
N ARG A 93 -19.62 -6.66 19.26
CA ARG A 93 -18.58 -7.19 18.34
C ARG A 93 -18.54 -6.39 17.05
N GLU A 94 -19.68 -6.10 16.44
CA GLU A 94 -19.77 -5.27 15.22
C GLU A 94 -19.14 -3.88 15.45
N GLU A 95 -19.42 -3.25 16.59
CA GLU A 95 -18.78 -1.98 16.93
C GLU A 95 -17.27 -2.13 17.14
N ALA A 96 -16.80 -3.23 17.73
CA ALA A 96 -15.37 -3.48 17.92
C ALA A 96 -14.64 -3.80 16.61
N GLU A 97 -15.30 -4.43 15.65
CA GLU A 97 -14.81 -4.62 14.28
C GLU A 97 -14.67 -3.29 13.55
N THR A 98 -15.65 -2.39 13.72
CA THR A 98 -15.58 -1.03 13.17
C THR A 98 -14.39 -0.25 13.75
N ARG A 99 -14.17 -0.35 15.07
CA ARG A 99 -13.00 0.24 15.75
C ARG A 99 -11.69 -0.38 15.28
N LEU A 100 -11.65 -1.70 15.09
CA LEU A 100 -10.49 -2.44 14.57
C LEU A 100 -10.12 -1.97 13.17
N LEU A 101 -11.10 -1.88 12.26
CA LEU A 101 -10.92 -1.38 10.91
C LEU A 101 -10.35 0.05 10.91
N THR A 102 -10.93 0.92 11.72
CA THR A 102 -10.47 2.30 11.86
C THR A 102 -9.03 2.35 12.38
N GLY A 103 -8.73 1.67 13.49
CA GLY A 103 -7.38 1.62 14.05
C GLY A 103 -6.35 1.05 13.07
N PHE A 104 -6.71 0.01 12.33
CA PHE A 104 -5.84 -0.59 11.32
C PHE A 104 -5.56 0.37 10.15
N VAL A 105 -6.60 0.93 9.53
CA VAL A 105 -6.47 1.82 8.36
C VAL A 105 -5.66 3.08 8.70
N TYR A 106 -5.94 3.71 9.84
CA TYR A 106 -5.26 4.94 10.26
C TYR A 106 -3.89 4.71 10.88
N GLY A 107 -3.65 3.53 11.47
CA GLY A 107 -2.37 3.15 12.05
C GLY A 107 -1.35 2.64 11.04
N LEU A 108 -1.76 2.25 9.83
CA LEU A 108 -0.86 1.81 8.77
C LEU A 108 0.08 2.94 8.30
N ARG A 109 1.34 2.59 8.07
CA ARG A 109 2.40 3.56 7.77
C ARG A 109 2.54 3.79 6.26
N GLY A 110 2.92 5.02 5.91
CA GLY A 110 3.37 5.36 4.56
C GLY A 110 2.27 5.36 3.51
N GLU A 111 2.65 5.07 2.27
CA GLU A 111 1.76 5.08 1.11
C GLU A 111 0.65 4.03 1.21
N THR A 112 0.94 2.87 1.81
CA THR A 112 -0.07 1.84 2.07
C THR A 112 -1.23 2.38 2.92
N GLY A 113 -0.94 3.06 4.03
CA GLY A 113 -1.98 3.67 4.87
C GLY A 113 -2.68 4.85 4.19
N HIS A 114 -1.98 5.62 3.34
CA HIS A 114 -2.61 6.69 2.56
C HIS A 114 -3.64 6.15 1.56
N GLU A 115 -3.26 5.14 0.79
CA GLU A 115 -4.11 4.54 -0.23
C GLU A 115 -5.37 3.89 0.36
N LEU A 116 -5.24 3.21 1.51
CA LEU A 116 -6.38 2.62 2.19
C LEU A 116 -7.38 3.67 2.70
N ARG A 117 -6.92 4.83 3.17
CA ARG A 117 -7.81 5.92 3.59
C ARG A 117 -8.57 6.54 2.42
N ILE A 118 -7.95 6.62 1.25
CA ILE A 118 -8.60 7.10 0.03
C ILE A 118 -9.68 6.12 -0.42
N ARG A 119 -9.35 4.82 -0.43
CA ARG A 119 -10.25 3.78 -0.92
C ARG A 119 -11.35 3.40 0.08
N ASN A 120 -11.15 3.73 1.36
CA ASN A 120 -12.09 3.52 2.46
C ASN A 120 -12.75 2.12 2.45
N PRO A 121 -11.99 1.06 2.73
CA PRO A 121 -12.52 -0.31 2.73
C PRO A 121 -13.61 -0.49 3.80
N ASP A 122 -14.59 -1.35 3.51
CA ASP A 122 -15.73 -1.59 4.40
C ASP A 122 -15.46 -2.71 5.42
N THR A 123 -14.49 -3.60 5.14
CA THR A 123 -14.14 -4.73 6.02
C THR A 123 -12.64 -4.82 6.28
N ILE A 124 -12.30 -5.47 7.40
CA ILE A 124 -10.89 -5.66 7.79
C ILE A 124 -10.16 -6.60 6.84
N GLU A 125 -10.85 -7.61 6.30
CA GLU A 125 -10.30 -8.54 5.31
C GLU A 125 -9.97 -7.83 4.01
N GLN A 126 -10.87 -6.95 3.54
CA GLN A 126 -10.64 -6.14 2.35
C GLN A 126 -9.46 -5.20 2.57
N ALA A 127 -9.41 -4.51 3.71
CA ALA A 127 -8.29 -3.64 4.08
C ALA A 127 -6.96 -4.41 4.07
N LEU A 128 -6.90 -5.61 4.67
CA LEU A 128 -5.69 -6.42 4.71
C LEU A 128 -5.24 -6.87 3.31
N ALA A 129 -6.17 -7.34 2.48
CA ALA A 129 -5.88 -7.75 1.11
C ALA A 129 -5.28 -6.58 0.30
N MET A 130 -5.83 -5.39 0.45
CA MET A 130 -5.30 -4.20 -0.22
C MET A 130 -3.92 -3.81 0.34
N ALA A 131 -3.77 -3.79 1.66
CA ALA A 131 -2.52 -3.41 2.32
C ALA A 131 -1.35 -4.34 1.93
N THR A 132 -1.61 -5.64 1.84
CA THR A 132 -0.61 -6.64 1.42
C THR A 132 -0.20 -6.46 -0.04
N VAL A 133 -1.16 -6.24 -0.94
CA VAL A 133 -0.88 -5.98 -2.37
C VAL A 133 -0.03 -4.72 -2.53
N ILE A 134 -0.43 -3.60 -1.90
CA ILE A 134 0.28 -2.33 -2.00
C ILE A 134 1.68 -2.43 -1.37
N SER A 135 1.82 -3.03 -0.19
CA SER A 135 3.12 -3.20 0.44
C SER A 135 4.09 -4.01 -0.42
N ASN A 136 3.60 -5.06 -1.06
CA ASN A 136 4.40 -5.89 -1.97
C ASN A 136 4.77 -5.16 -3.26
N ALA A 137 3.84 -4.37 -3.82
CA ALA A 137 4.12 -3.52 -4.98
C ALA A 137 5.21 -2.49 -4.67
N ASN A 138 5.10 -1.81 -3.53
CA ASN A 138 6.07 -0.79 -3.10
C ASN A 138 7.44 -1.41 -2.84
N LYS A 139 7.51 -2.58 -2.19
CA LYS A 139 8.78 -3.31 -1.99
C LYS A 139 9.46 -3.71 -3.31
N LYS A 140 8.68 -4.00 -4.36
CA LYS A 140 9.25 -4.29 -5.70
C LYS A 140 9.74 -3.01 -6.36
N GLU A 141 9.00 -1.93 -6.25
CA GLU A 141 9.36 -0.65 -6.84
C GLU A 141 10.62 -0.05 -6.19
N THR A 142 10.77 -0.14 -4.87
CA THR A 142 12.00 0.29 -4.19
C THR A 142 13.22 -0.49 -4.68
N ARG A 143 13.11 -1.82 -4.78
CA ARG A 143 14.17 -2.68 -5.34
C ARG A 143 14.51 -2.31 -6.79
N HIS A 144 13.51 -2.03 -7.61
CA HIS A 144 13.72 -1.59 -8.98
C HIS A 144 14.45 -0.24 -9.05
N LYS A 145 14.06 0.72 -8.21
CA LYS A 145 14.70 2.04 -8.12
C LYS A 145 16.14 1.94 -7.63
N GLU A 146 16.40 1.11 -6.62
CA GLU A 146 17.76 0.82 -6.15
C GLU A 146 18.62 0.22 -7.26
N HIS A 147 18.13 -0.83 -7.93
CA HIS A 147 18.85 -1.48 -9.02
C HIS A 147 19.10 -0.53 -10.20
N ALA A 148 18.15 0.35 -10.52
CA ALA A 148 18.31 1.38 -11.54
C ALA A 148 19.34 2.44 -11.14
N ALA A 149 19.35 2.89 -9.89
CA ALA A 149 20.34 3.86 -9.40
C ALA A 149 21.77 3.29 -9.47
N PHE A 150 21.96 2.01 -9.10
CA PHE A 150 23.24 1.32 -9.26
C PHE A 150 23.66 1.16 -10.73
N ALA A 151 22.71 0.94 -11.66
CA ALA A 151 23.00 0.86 -13.08
C ALA A 151 23.48 2.22 -13.64
N VAL A 152 22.80 3.33 -13.29
CA VAL A 152 23.19 4.68 -13.71
C VAL A 152 24.57 5.07 -13.18
N GLN A 153 24.91 4.72 -11.93
CA GLN A 153 26.25 4.97 -11.37
C GLN A 153 27.37 4.26 -12.14
N ARG A 154 27.12 3.04 -12.64
CA ARG A 154 28.10 2.33 -13.48
C ARG A 154 28.30 3.04 -14.82
N ASP A 155 27.23 3.47 -15.47
CA ASP A 155 27.31 4.17 -16.75
C ASP A 155 28.00 5.55 -16.62
N GLU A 156 27.82 6.21 -15.48
CA GLU A 156 28.49 7.47 -15.15
C GLU A 156 30.00 7.29 -14.90
N TRP A 157 30.40 6.18 -14.25
CA TRP A 157 31.82 5.81 -14.11
C TRP A 157 32.47 5.47 -15.46
N TYR A 158 31.84 4.64 -16.29
CA TYR A 158 32.34 4.34 -17.65
C TYR A 158 32.41 5.61 -18.54
N SER A 159 31.44 6.52 -18.40
CA SER A 159 31.43 7.81 -19.12
C SER A 159 32.51 8.78 -18.61
N ALA A 160 32.84 8.75 -17.32
CA ALA A 160 33.90 9.58 -16.74
C ALA A 160 35.30 9.07 -17.14
N GLU A 161 35.51 7.75 -17.19
CA GLU A 161 36.74 7.11 -17.68
C GLU A 161 36.96 7.41 -19.18
N ALA A 162 35.90 7.34 -19.99
CA ALA A 162 35.94 7.69 -21.42
C ALA A 162 36.22 9.17 -21.69
N ARG A 163 35.87 10.09 -20.77
CA ARG A 163 36.22 11.51 -20.86
C ARG A 163 37.69 11.81 -20.59
N LYS A 164 38.37 10.96 -19.81
CA LYS A 164 39.81 11.09 -19.52
C LYS A 164 40.68 10.58 -20.67
N ASN A 165 40.24 9.52 -21.36
CA ASN A 165 41.01 8.84 -22.42
C ASN A 165 40.46 9.05 -23.84
N GLY A 166 39.43 9.88 -24.02
CA GLY A 166 38.86 10.21 -25.33
C GLY A 166 39.73 11.20 -26.12
N PRO A 167 39.73 11.13 -27.47
CA PRO A 167 40.53 12.05 -28.29
C PRO A 167 40.11 13.51 -28.02
N PRO A 168 41.05 14.46 -28.06
CA PRO A 168 40.76 15.85 -27.72
C PRO A 168 39.66 16.38 -28.63
N ARG A 169 38.55 16.82 -28.03
CA ARG A 169 37.46 17.47 -28.77
C ARG A 169 38.03 18.70 -29.47
N ARG A 170 38.09 18.69 -30.80
CA ARG A 170 38.35 19.90 -31.58
C ARG A 170 37.28 20.91 -31.19
N ARG A 171 37.68 21.96 -30.46
CA ARG A 171 36.86 23.15 -30.29
C ARG A 171 36.83 23.85 -31.65
N ASP A 172 35.88 23.46 -32.49
CA ASP A 172 35.50 24.30 -33.62
C ASP A 172 34.98 25.60 -33.03
N ARG A 173 35.83 26.62 -33.04
CA ARG A 173 35.45 28.01 -32.75
C ARG A 173 34.51 28.42 -33.87
N GLN A 174 33.21 28.15 -33.74
CA GLN A 174 32.24 28.77 -34.62
C GLN A 174 32.25 30.27 -34.36
N PRO A 175 32.47 31.11 -35.39
CA PRO A 175 32.39 32.56 -35.24
C PRO A 175 30.99 32.96 -34.79
N TRP A 176 30.91 34.00 -33.96
CA TRP A 176 29.64 34.55 -33.49
C TRP A 176 28.87 35.12 -34.69
N LYS A 177 27.86 34.39 -35.15
CA LYS A 177 26.97 34.85 -36.23
C LYS A 177 26.03 35.93 -35.70
N THR A 178 25.86 37.00 -36.47
CA THR A 178 24.92 38.07 -36.11
C THR A 178 23.46 37.60 -36.24
N PRO A 179 22.49 38.25 -35.57
CA PRO A 179 21.08 37.90 -35.68
C PRO A 179 20.55 37.85 -37.12
N VAL A 180 21.09 38.70 -38.01
CA VAL A 180 20.71 38.75 -39.44
C VAL A 180 21.18 37.51 -40.21
N GLN A 181 22.40 37.03 -39.95
CA GLN A 181 22.92 35.80 -40.59
C GLN A 181 22.11 34.56 -40.18
N ARG A 182 21.66 34.51 -38.92
CA ARG A 182 20.83 33.41 -38.42
C ARG A 182 19.41 33.41 -39.03
N PHE A 183 18.88 34.58 -39.40
CA PHE A 183 17.59 34.72 -40.08
C PHE A 183 17.63 34.26 -41.54
N GLN A 184 18.69 34.60 -42.28
CA GLN A 184 18.85 34.22 -43.69
C GLN A 184 19.00 32.69 -43.87
N GLU A 185 19.71 32.00 -42.97
CA GLU A 185 19.85 30.53 -43.00
C GLU A 185 18.55 29.77 -42.65
N ARG A 186 17.62 30.42 -41.92
CA ARG A 186 16.29 29.85 -41.61
C ARG A 186 15.34 29.95 -42.80
N ALA A 187 15.38 31.08 -43.52
CA ALA A 187 14.59 31.29 -44.73
C ALA A 187 15.04 30.41 -45.92
N GLY A 188 16.32 30.04 -45.99
CA GLY A 188 16.82 29.11 -47.03
C GLY A 188 16.35 27.66 -46.83
N ARG A 189 16.25 27.18 -45.58
CA ARG A 189 15.85 25.79 -45.27
C ARG A 189 14.35 25.51 -45.41
N ASP A 190 13.52 26.55 -45.49
CA ASP A 190 12.07 26.40 -45.71
C ASP A 190 11.69 26.22 -47.19
N ARG A 191 12.59 26.58 -48.13
CA ARG A 191 12.33 26.40 -49.57
C ARG A 191 12.58 24.97 -50.07
N GLU A 192 13.26 24.13 -49.29
CA GLU A 192 13.71 22.79 -49.69
C GLU A 192 13.04 21.66 -48.89
N ARG A 193 11.91 21.93 -48.22
CA ARG A 193 10.96 20.88 -47.86
C ARG A 193 9.88 20.82 -48.92
N VAL A 194 10.07 19.94 -49.90
CA VAL A 194 8.98 19.45 -50.75
C VAL A 194 7.90 18.93 -49.80
N ARG A 195 6.80 19.70 -49.66
CA ARG A 195 5.64 19.29 -48.88
C ARG A 195 5.14 17.96 -49.46
N ALA A 196 5.14 16.90 -48.65
CA ALA A 196 4.51 15.65 -49.05
C ALA A 196 3.07 15.95 -49.52
N PRO A 197 2.62 15.38 -50.65
CA PRO A 197 1.30 15.65 -51.18
C PRO A 197 0.24 15.28 -50.14
N LEU A 198 -0.70 16.18 -49.91
CA LEU A 198 -1.82 15.97 -48.99
C LEU A 198 -2.73 14.87 -49.56
N ILE A 199 -2.72 13.67 -48.97
CA ILE A 199 -3.49 12.51 -49.41
C ILE A 199 -4.77 12.37 -48.57
N CYS A 200 -5.91 12.13 -49.23
CA CYS A 200 -7.18 11.87 -48.57
C CYS A 200 -7.19 10.46 -47.95
N TYR A 201 -7.46 10.35 -46.64
CA TYR A 201 -7.51 9.05 -45.96
C TYR A 201 -8.72 8.18 -46.35
N ASP A 202 -9.77 8.76 -46.92
CA ASP A 202 -10.96 7.99 -47.33
C ASP A 202 -10.82 7.35 -48.72
N CYS A 203 -10.14 8.02 -49.66
CA CYS A 203 -10.02 7.55 -51.05
C CYS A 203 -8.58 7.37 -51.56
N GLY A 204 -7.57 7.75 -50.77
CA GLY A 204 -6.15 7.65 -51.13
C GLY A 204 -5.69 8.61 -52.22
N GLN A 205 -6.54 9.53 -52.69
CA GLN A 205 -6.18 10.48 -53.75
C GLN A 205 -5.54 11.76 -53.18
N PRO A 206 -4.49 12.31 -53.83
CA PRO A 206 -3.86 13.56 -53.40
C PRO A 206 -4.72 14.80 -53.72
N GLY A 207 -4.39 15.92 -53.08
CA GLY A 207 -4.98 17.23 -53.36
C GLY A 207 -6.18 17.63 -52.49
N HIS A 208 -6.65 16.74 -51.61
CA HIS A 208 -7.70 17.05 -50.63
C HIS A 208 -7.59 16.16 -49.39
N ILE A 209 -8.31 16.51 -48.33
CA ILE A 209 -8.47 15.71 -47.10
C ILE A 209 -9.88 15.14 -47.01
N ALA A 210 -10.07 14.10 -46.20
CA ALA A 210 -11.33 13.36 -45.99
C ALA A 210 -12.59 14.25 -45.99
N ARG A 211 -12.55 15.36 -45.23
CA ARG A 211 -13.67 16.32 -45.12
C ARG A 211 -14.11 16.99 -46.44
N HIS A 212 -13.24 17.01 -47.46
CA HIS A 212 -13.51 17.56 -48.78
C HIS A 212 -13.62 16.46 -49.86
N CYS A 213 -13.70 15.19 -49.45
CA CYS A 213 -13.79 14.08 -50.38
C CYS A 213 -15.18 14.03 -51.03
N LYS A 214 -15.24 14.19 -52.36
CA LYS A 214 -16.48 14.11 -53.13
C LYS A 214 -17.02 12.67 -53.22
N ALA A 215 -16.20 11.65 -52.94
CA ALA A 215 -16.62 10.25 -52.94
C ALA A 215 -17.42 9.85 -51.68
N GLY A 216 -17.39 10.65 -50.62
CA GLY A 216 -17.97 10.34 -49.30
C GLY A 216 -19.47 10.61 -49.12
N ARG A 217 -20.26 10.78 -50.19
CA ARG A 217 -21.72 10.95 -50.08
C ARG A 217 -22.51 9.81 -50.72
N ASN A 218 -22.17 8.56 -50.39
CA ASN A 218 -23.12 7.47 -50.55
C ASN A 218 -23.01 6.48 -49.37
N PRO A 219 -24.05 6.33 -48.51
CA PRO A 219 -23.96 5.53 -47.28
C PRO A 219 -23.85 4.01 -47.46
N THR A 220 -23.89 3.48 -48.69
CA THR A 220 -24.15 2.04 -48.92
C THR A 220 -22.94 1.16 -49.14
N ALA A 221 -21.70 1.69 -49.19
CA ALA A 221 -20.50 0.89 -49.49
C ALA A 221 -19.59 0.61 -48.28
N ARG A 222 -20.06 0.78 -47.04
CA ARG A 222 -19.23 0.64 -45.83
C ARG A 222 -19.29 -0.75 -45.16
N ARG A 223 -20.00 -1.73 -45.73
CA ARG A 223 -20.32 -2.99 -45.03
C ARG A 223 -19.58 -4.27 -45.48
N GLU A 224 -18.68 -4.23 -46.48
CA GLU A 224 -18.07 -5.47 -47.01
C GLU A 224 -16.56 -5.65 -46.80
N LYS A 225 -15.87 -4.77 -46.06
CA LYS A 225 -14.41 -4.90 -45.87
C LYS A 225 -13.95 -5.31 -44.46
N ASN A 226 -14.88 -5.68 -43.57
CA ASN A 226 -14.55 -6.34 -42.31
C ASN A 226 -15.17 -7.75 -42.28
N SER A 227 -14.51 -8.70 -42.95
CA SER A 227 -14.59 -10.12 -42.60
C SER A 227 -13.17 -10.66 -42.52
N PRO A 228 -12.78 -11.28 -41.39
CA PRO A 228 -11.48 -11.90 -41.25
C PRO A 228 -11.47 -13.24 -42.01
N ASN A 229 -10.42 -13.45 -42.78
CA ASN A 229 -9.96 -14.80 -43.13
C ASN A 229 -8.66 -15.03 -42.35
#